data_AF-A0A6S6TWK2-F1
#
_entry.id   AF-A0A6S6TWK2-F1
#
_cell.length_a   1.000
_cell.length_b   1.000
_cell.length_c   1.000
_cell.angle_alpha   90.00
_cell.angle_beta   90.00
_cell.angle_gamma   90.00
#
_symmetry.space_group_name_H-M   'P 1'
#
loop_
_entity.id
_entity.type
_entity.pdbx_description
1 polymer ?
#
loop_
_entity_poly.entity_id
_entity_poly.type
_entity_poly.pdbx_seq_one_letter_code
_entity_poly.pdbx_strand_id
1 'polypeptide(L)' 'MNNSSRIYRLSFINQDRIYEIFAKQVYEADLYGFIAVEELVFGTQSELVIDPGEERLKSEFAS' A
#
# COMPACT_ATOMS: atom_id res chain seq x y z
N MET A 1 -3.71 -15.34 23.65
CA MET A 1 -3.95 -13.91 23.34
C MET A 1 -4.25 -13.83 21.86
N ASN A 2 -5.51 -13.54 21.46
CA ASN A 2 -5.87 -13.39 20.05
C ASN A 2 -5.14 -12.16 19.51
N ASN A 3 -3.98 -12.39 18.88
CA ASN A 3 -3.19 -11.35 18.26
C ASN A 3 -3.91 -10.93 16.98
N SER A 4 -4.95 -10.13 17.15
CA SER A 4 -5.74 -9.55 16.07
C SER A 4 -4.87 -8.49 15.42
N SER A 5 -3.91 -8.93 14.59
CA SER A 5 -3.06 -8.06 13.80
C SER A 5 -4.00 -7.18 12.96
N ARG A 6 -4.09 -5.91 13.32
CA ARG A 6 -4.96 -4.96 12.64
C ARG A 6 -4.39 -4.75 11.24
N ILE A 7 -5.23 -4.95 10.24
CA ILE A 7 -4.90 -4.62 8.86
C ILE A 7 -5.69 -3.38 8.51
N TYR A 8 -4.97 -2.34 8.10
CA TYR A 8 -5.51 -1.10 7.60
C TYR A 8 -5.61 -1.19 6.08
N ARG A 9 -6.72 -0.69 5.54
CA ARG A 9 -6.88 -0.48 4.10
C ARG A 9 -6.72 1.01 3.83
N LEU A 10 -5.74 1.38 3.02
CA LEU A 10 -5.49 2.77 2.62
C LEU A 10 -5.84 2.92 1.15
N SER A 11 -6.57 3.98 0.82
CA SER A 11 -6.82 4.39 -0.56
C SER A 11 -6.31 5.81 -0.76
N PHE A 12 -5.52 6.01 -1.81
CA PHE A 12 -4.92 7.30 -2.12
C PHE A 12 -4.89 7.53 -3.62
N ILE A 13 -4.86 8.80 -4.01
CA ILE A 13 -4.78 9.21 -5.42
C ILE A 13 -3.32 9.54 -5.72
N ASN A 14 -2.80 8.99 -6.82
CA ASN A 14 -1.50 9.34 -7.36
C ASN A 14 -1.63 9.48 -8.89
N GLN A 15 -1.34 10.68 -9.41
CA GLN A 15 -1.38 10.99 -10.85
C GLN A 15 -2.67 10.52 -11.55
N ASP A 16 -3.83 10.94 -11.02
CA ASP A 16 -5.16 10.59 -11.52
C ASP A 16 -5.53 9.10 -11.45
N ARG A 17 -4.71 8.28 -10.79
CA ARG A 17 -5.00 6.87 -10.51
C ARG A 17 -5.27 6.68 -9.02
N ILE A 18 -6.31 5.91 -8.72
CA ILE A 18 -6.64 5.52 -7.35
C ILE A 18 -5.91 4.22 -7.06
N TYR A 19 -5.11 4.22 -6.00
CA TYR A 19 -4.43 3.04 -5.48
C TYR A 19 -5.10 2.61 -4.18
N GLU A 20 -5.17 1.30 -3.97
CA GLU A 20 -5.60 0.69 -2.72
C GLU A 20 -4.51 -0.25 -2.23
N ILE A 21 -4.07 -0.07 -0.98
CA ILE A 21 -3.04 -0.89 -0.34
C ILE A 21 -3.52 -1.34 1.03
N PHE A 22 -2.97 -2.46 1.49
CA PHE A 22 -3.18 -2.96 2.84
C PHE A 22 -1.87 -2.89 3.62
N ALA A 23 -1.93 -2.53 4.90
CA ALA A 23 -0.77 -2.41 5.76
C ALA A 23 -1.11 -2.82 7.19
N LYS A 24 -0.12 -3.28 7.95
CA LYS A 24 -0.31 -3.62 9.38
C LYS A 24 0.04 -2.46 10.31
N GLN A 25 0.87 -1.53 9.84
CA GLN A 25 1.32 -0.40 10.64
C GLN A 25 1.09 0.91 9.89
N VAL A 26 0.46 1.88 10.56
CA VAL A 26 0.17 3.22 10.05
C VAL A 26 0.34 4.19 11.21
N TYR A 27 1.18 5.22 11.05
CA TYR A 27 1.46 6.21 12.08
C TYR A 27 1.87 7.56 11.47
N GLU A 28 1.85 8.63 12.26
CA GLU A 28 2.29 9.95 11.82
C GLU A 28 3.80 9.96 11.65
N ALA A 29 4.28 10.42 10.49
CA ALA A 29 5.71 10.55 10.27
C ALA A 29 6.28 11.75 11.05
N ASP A 30 7.60 11.77 11.26
CA ASP A 30 8.30 12.91 11.86
C ASP A 30 8.11 14.22 11.06
N LEU A 31 7.77 14.10 9.77
CA LEU A 31 7.43 15.23 8.91
C LEU A 31 5.94 15.54 8.98
N TYR A 32 5.61 16.74 9.43
CA TYR A 32 4.24 17.21 9.55
C TYR A 32 3.48 17.10 8.22
N GLY A 33 2.29 16.51 8.28
CA GLY A 33 1.42 16.28 7.12
C GLY A 33 1.69 14.97 6.37
N PHE A 34 2.63 14.14 6.85
CA PHE A 34 2.91 12.83 6.28
C PHE A 34 2.51 11.69 7.21
N ILE A 35 2.06 10.60 6.60
CA ILE A 35 1.73 9.35 7.28
C ILE A 35 2.74 8.31 6.83
N ALA A 36 3.40 7.67 7.79
CA ALA A 36 4.23 6.51 7.56
C ALA A 36 3.36 5.24 7.53
N VAL A 37 3.57 4.42 6.51
CA VAL A 37 2.88 3.15 6.32
C VAL A 37 3.94 2.06 6.21
N GLU A 38 3.85 1.07 7.10
CA GLU A 38 4.80 -0.02 7.19
C GLU A 38 4.10 -1.39 7.20
N GLU A 39 4.89 -2.44 6.95
CA GLU A 39 4.39 -3.80 6.81
C GLU A 39 3.24 -3.89 5.78
N LEU A 40 3.52 -3.45 4.56
CA LEU A 40 2.60 -3.58 3.44
C LEU A 40 2.26 -5.05 3.21
N VAL A 41 0.95 -5.33 3.12
CA VAL A 41 0.39 -6.66 2.89
C VAL A 41 -0.03 -6.74 1.44
N PHE A 42 0.68 -7.56 0.68
CA PHE A 42 0.37 -7.83 -0.72
C PHE A 42 -0.32 -9.20 -0.84
N GLY A 43 -1.47 -9.25 -1.53
CA GLY A 43 -1.99 -10.51 -2.07
C GLY A 43 -3.28 -11.10 -1.48
N THR A 44 -4.36 -10.33 -1.27
CA THR A 44 -5.68 -10.94 -0.98
C THR A 44 -6.91 -10.33 -1.67
N GLN A 45 -6.79 -9.74 -2.87
CA GLN A 45 -7.91 -9.80 -3.82
C GLN A 45 -7.46 -9.59 -5.29
N SER A 46 -7.76 -10.63 -6.09
CA SER A 46 -7.95 -10.61 -7.54
C SER A 46 -6.72 -10.60 -8.46
N GLU A 47 -6.31 -11.81 -8.81
CA GLU A 47 -6.22 -12.27 -10.21
C GLU A 47 -7.15 -11.46 -11.17
N LEU A 48 -6.66 -11.16 -12.39
CA LEU A 48 -7.31 -10.41 -13.49
C LEU A 48 -7.34 -8.88 -13.37
N VAL A 49 -6.20 -8.24 -13.59
CA VAL A 49 -5.85 -7.52 -14.85
C VAL A 49 -4.44 -7.01 -14.62
N ILE A 50 -3.46 -7.54 -15.35
CA ILE A 50 -2.11 -6.98 -15.39
C ILE A 50 -2.24 -5.60 -16.05
N ASP A 51 -2.38 -4.55 -15.24
CA ASP A 51 -2.30 -3.18 -15.72
C ASP A 51 -0.81 -2.85 -15.93
N PRO A 52 -0.41 -2.33 -17.10
CA PRO A 52 0.99 -1.99 -17.39
C PRO A 52 1.59 -0.93 -16.45
N GLY A 53 0.81 -0.38 -15.51
CA GLY A 53 1.30 0.43 -14.40
C GLY A 53 1.98 -0.37 -13.28
N GLU A 54 1.57 -1.61 -13.02
CA GLU A 54 2.10 -2.40 -11.90
C GLU A 54 3.51 -2.94 -12.19
N GLU A 55 3.78 -3.31 -13.45
CA GLU A 55 5.14 -3.65 -13.89
C GLU A 55 6.08 -2.44 -13.82
N ARG A 56 5.60 -1.24 -14.18
CA ARG A 56 6.38 -0.01 -14.05
C ARG A 56 6.72 0.28 -12.58
N LEU A 57 5.77 0.11 -11.66
CA LEU A 57 6.05 0.27 -10.23
C LEU A 57 7.11 -0.73 -9.74
N LYS A 58 7.06 -2.00 -10.17
CA LYS A 58 8.11 -2.97 -9.79
C LYS A 58 9.48 -2.58 -10.34
N SER A 59 9.57 -2.05 -11.56
CA SER A 59 10.86 -1.61 -12.13
C SER A 59 11.43 -0.37 -11.46
N GLU A 60 10.60 0.60 -11.07
CA GLU A 60 11.05 1.83 -10.42
C GLU A 60 11.51 1.59 -8.96
N PHE A 61 10.92 0.61 -8.27
CA PHE A 61 11.23 0.29 -6.87
C PHE A 61 12.23 -0.88 -6.71
N ALA A 62 12.77 -1.41 -7.80
CA ALA A 62 13.79 -2.47 -7.78
C ALA A 62 15.24 -1.94 -7.73
N SER A 63 15.44 -0.62 -7.60
CA SER A 63 16.77 -0.02 -7.48
C SER A 63 17.10 0.47 -6.09
#